data_AF-A0A7X0KR96-F1
#
_entry.id   AF-A0A7X0KR96-F1
#
_cell.length_a   1.000
_cell.length_b   1.000
_cell.length_c   1.000
_cell.angle_alpha   90.00
_cell.angle_beta   90.00
_cell.angle_gamma   90.00
#
_symmetry.space_group_name_H-M   'P 1'
#
loop_
_entity.id
_entity.type
_entity.pdbx_description
1 polymer ?
#
loop_
_entity_poly.entity_id
_entity_poly.type
_entity_poly.pdbx_seq_one_letter_code
_entity_poly.pdbx_strand_id
1 'polypeptide(L)'
;MNTQASAASFLRSRIDRRQTARHLLQTELDKLSETEREVVERFIAKRHVARDIVKQADRDRSLGERVADRVAAIGGSWAFIIGFCVVLLGWIVLNSLVLAHAFDPYPYILLNLCLSCLAAIQAPVIMMSQNRQAAVDRLHAQNDYEVNIKAELEILQVHEKLNQLREQDWATLVELQNRQILMLQQLLERAGVSPPPQPQAT
;
A
#
# COMPACT_ATOMS: atom_id res chain seq x y z
N MET A 1 65.91 -21.48 2.66
CA MET A 1 64.62 -21.70 1.96
C MET A 1 63.50 -21.60 2.98
N ASN A 2 62.60 -20.62 2.84
CA ASN A 2 61.25 -20.49 3.47
C ASN A 2 60.83 -19.11 4.01
N THR A 3 61.34 -18.01 3.46
CA THR A 3 60.80 -16.66 3.80
C THR A 3 60.01 -16.01 2.65
N GLN A 4 59.95 -16.64 1.47
CA GLN A 4 59.15 -16.14 0.33
C GLN A 4 57.79 -16.83 0.17
N ALA A 5 57.54 -17.95 0.86
CA ALA A 5 56.25 -18.65 0.79
C ALA A 5 55.18 -18.04 1.72
N SER A 6 55.57 -17.31 2.77
CA SER A 6 54.63 -16.78 3.77
C SER A 6 53.97 -15.46 3.34
N ALA A 7 54.70 -14.59 2.61
CA ALA A 7 54.18 -13.29 2.15
C ALA A 7 53.10 -13.40 1.04
N ALA A 8 53.08 -14.50 0.29
CA ALA A 8 52.08 -14.73 -0.77
C ALA A 8 50.73 -15.23 -0.22
N SER A 9 50.68 -15.70 1.03
CA SER A 9 49.45 -16.22 1.66
C SER A 9 48.58 -15.14 2.30
N PHE A 10 49.16 -13.99 2.65
CA PHE A 10 48.45 -12.89 3.33
C PHE A 10 47.72 -11.92 2.38
N LEU A 11 48.06 -11.89 1.09
CA LEU A 11 47.43 -11.00 0.09
C LEU A 11 46.16 -11.59 -0.56
N ARG A 12 45.62 -12.68 -0.02
CA ARG A 12 44.44 -13.34 -0.58
C ARG A 12 43.37 -13.61 0.47
N SER A 13 43.12 -12.63 1.32
CA SER A 13 41.75 -12.36 1.77
C SER A 13 40.94 -12.00 0.52
N ARG A 14 40.50 -13.03 -0.23
CA ARG A 14 39.44 -12.85 -1.20
C ARG A 14 38.25 -12.45 -0.37
N ILE A 15 38.03 -11.14 -0.24
CA ILE A 15 36.72 -10.59 0.10
C ILE A 15 35.77 -11.26 -0.89
N ASP A 16 35.08 -12.28 -0.40
CA ASP A 16 34.21 -13.08 -1.22
C ASP A 16 33.00 -12.18 -1.45
N ARG A 17 33.03 -11.44 -2.57
CA ARG A 17 32.05 -10.39 -2.89
C ARG A 17 30.61 -10.91 -2.77
N ARG A 18 30.42 -12.22 -2.97
CA ARG A 18 29.16 -12.93 -2.75
C ARG A 18 28.74 -13.00 -1.29
N GLN A 19 29.65 -13.29 -0.37
CA GLN A 19 29.37 -13.31 1.07
C GLN A 19 29.11 -11.90 1.60
N THR A 20 29.89 -10.91 1.17
CA THR A 20 29.67 -9.51 1.56
C THR A 20 28.34 -8.98 1.05
N ALA A 21 27.99 -9.25 -0.22
CA ALA A 21 26.69 -8.86 -0.78
C ALA A 21 25.52 -9.53 -0.05
N ARG A 22 25.63 -10.83 0.28
CA ARG A 22 24.61 -11.53 1.08
C ARG A 22 24.45 -10.93 2.47
N HIS A 23 25.55 -10.63 3.16
CA HIS A 23 25.50 -10.05 4.50
C HIS A 23 24.89 -8.65 4.48
N LEU A 24 25.23 -7.81 3.50
CA LEU A 24 24.65 -6.48 3.35
C LEU A 24 23.15 -6.55 3.03
N LEU A 25 22.75 -7.43 2.12
CA LEU A 25 21.33 -7.68 1.82
C LEU A 25 20.57 -8.21 3.04
N GLN A 26 21.16 -9.13 3.81
CA GLN A 26 20.56 -9.61 5.06
C GLN A 26 20.46 -8.50 6.11
N THR A 27 21.47 -7.64 6.22
CA THR A 27 21.46 -6.52 7.16
C THR A 27 20.38 -5.49 6.80
N GLU A 28 20.17 -5.23 5.51
CA GLU A 28 19.09 -4.35 5.05
C GLU A 28 17.71 -5.01 5.16
N LEU A 29 17.60 -6.33 4.92
CA LEU A 29 16.39 -7.11 5.17
C LEU A 29 15.99 -7.16 6.64
N ASP A 30 16.96 -7.19 7.56
CA ASP A 30 16.71 -7.18 9.01
C ASP A 30 16.33 -5.78 9.54
N LYS A 31 16.56 -4.72 8.76
CA LYS A 31 16.09 -3.36 9.09
C LYS A 31 14.65 -3.09 8.65
N LEU A 32 14.11 -3.89 7.72
CA LEU A 32 12.73 -3.79 7.26
C LEU A 32 11.77 -4.29 8.36
N SER A 33 10.60 -3.67 8.47
CA SER A 33 9.55 -4.18 9.34
C SER A 33 9.11 -5.57 8.90
N GLU A 34 8.55 -6.38 9.82
CA GLU A 34 8.13 -7.75 9.49
C GLU A 34 7.15 -7.80 8.30
N THR A 35 6.25 -6.83 8.21
CA THR A 35 5.32 -6.63 7.09
C THR A 35 6.04 -6.37 5.76
N GLU A 36 7.02 -5.47 5.74
CA GLU A 36 7.78 -5.17 4.52
C GLU A 36 8.60 -6.38 4.07
N ARG A 37 9.23 -7.07 5.02
CA ARG A 37 9.95 -8.32 4.76
C ARG A 37 9.03 -9.37 4.15
N GLU A 38 7.83 -9.55 4.70
CA GLU A 38 6.86 -10.51 4.16
C GLU A 38 6.44 -10.14 2.73
N VAL A 39 6.21 -8.86 2.44
CA VAL A 39 5.89 -8.39 1.08
C VAL A 39 7.04 -8.67 0.12
N VAL A 40 8.28 -8.40 0.52
CA VAL A 40 9.48 -8.69 -0.28
C VAL A 40 9.64 -10.20 -0.53
N GLU A 41 9.47 -11.04 0.49
CA GLU A 41 9.53 -12.50 0.34
C GLU A 41 8.42 -13.02 -0.60
N ARG A 42 7.19 -12.51 -0.46
CA ARG A 42 6.07 -12.84 -1.35
C ARG A 42 6.33 -12.38 -2.79
N PHE A 43 6.95 -11.21 -2.97
CA PHE A 43 7.35 -10.68 -4.27
C PHE A 43 8.40 -11.59 -4.95
N ILE A 44 9.44 -11.98 -4.22
CA ILE A 44 10.46 -12.94 -4.69
C ILE A 44 9.79 -14.28 -5.07
N ALA A 45 8.83 -14.74 -4.27
CA ALA A 45 8.10 -15.99 -4.50
C ALA A 45 7.04 -15.92 -5.63
N LYS A 46 6.84 -14.76 -6.29
CA LYS A 46 5.82 -14.53 -7.34
C LYS A 46 4.39 -14.96 -6.94
N ARG A 47 4.03 -14.91 -5.65
CA ARG A 47 2.65 -15.20 -5.22
C ARG A 47 1.76 -13.96 -5.38
N HIS A 48 0.51 -14.16 -5.78
CA HIS A 48 -0.47 -13.08 -5.82
C HIS A 48 -0.81 -12.63 -4.39
N VAL A 49 -0.65 -11.32 -4.14
CA VAL A 49 -0.85 -10.66 -2.82
C VAL A 49 -2.27 -10.12 -2.68
N ALA A 50 -3.17 -10.38 -3.62
CA ALA A 50 -4.56 -9.93 -3.53
C ALA A 50 -5.31 -10.73 -2.44
N ARG A 51 -5.12 -10.33 -1.19
CA ARG A 51 -5.87 -10.81 -0.04
C ARG A 51 -7.18 -10.03 -0.03
N ASP A 52 -8.30 -10.75 -0.09
CA ASP A 52 -9.63 -10.13 -0.04
C ASP A 52 -9.96 -9.83 1.43
N ILE A 53 -9.46 -8.69 1.92
CA ILE A 53 -9.47 -8.30 3.34
C ILE A 53 -10.88 -8.19 3.89
N VAL A 54 -11.78 -7.69 3.06
CA VAL A 54 -13.20 -7.55 3.39
C VAL A 54 -13.81 -8.91 3.71
N LYS A 55 -13.47 -9.97 2.96
CA LYS A 55 -13.99 -11.32 3.20
C LYS A 55 -13.44 -11.98 4.47
N GLN A 56 -12.22 -11.63 4.88
CA GLN A 56 -11.68 -12.13 6.14
C GLN A 56 -12.32 -11.41 7.35
N ALA A 57 -12.48 -10.09 7.26
CA ALA A 57 -13.16 -9.32 8.31
C ALA A 57 -14.66 -9.65 8.44
N ASP A 58 -15.32 -10.12 7.38
CA ASP A 58 -16.72 -10.54 7.41
C ASP A 58 -16.93 -11.92 8.04
N ARG A 59 -15.90 -12.79 8.02
CA ARG A 59 -16.04 -14.21 8.38
C ARG A 59 -16.17 -14.44 9.89
N ASP A 60 -15.69 -13.51 10.71
CA ASP A 60 -15.66 -13.62 12.18
C ASP A 60 -16.75 -12.78 12.87
N ARG A 61 -17.76 -12.31 12.14
CA ARG A 61 -18.79 -11.40 12.69
C ARG A 61 -19.71 -12.06 13.72
N SER A 62 -19.81 -11.43 14.88
CA SER A 62 -20.79 -11.78 15.90
C SER A 62 -22.22 -11.36 15.48
N LEU A 63 -23.24 -12.07 15.95
CA LEU A 63 -24.65 -11.70 15.73
C LEU A 63 -24.96 -10.30 16.28
N GLY A 64 -24.33 -9.89 17.39
CA GLY A 64 -24.51 -8.57 17.98
C GLY A 64 -23.96 -7.44 17.12
N GLU A 65 -22.82 -7.67 16.47
CA GLU A 65 -22.23 -6.71 15.53
C GLU A 65 -23.16 -6.51 14.34
N ARG A 66 -23.66 -7.60 13.73
CA ARG A 66 -24.58 -7.52 12.59
C ARG A 66 -25.86 -6.72 12.89
N VAL A 67 -26.38 -6.84 14.12
CA VAL A 67 -27.56 -6.07 14.56
C VAL A 67 -27.19 -4.60 14.77
N ALA A 68 -26.06 -4.30 15.41
CA ALA A 68 -25.60 -2.93 15.60
C ALA A 68 -25.41 -2.17 14.26
N ASP A 69 -24.86 -2.82 13.23
CA ASP A 69 -24.72 -2.26 11.88
C ASP A 69 -26.06 -1.88 11.28
N ARG A 70 -27.03 -2.79 11.42
CA ARG A 70 -28.37 -2.59 10.88
C ARG A 70 -29.04 -1.42 11.58
N VAL A 71 -28.93 -1.35 12.91
CA VAL A 71 -29.49 -0.26 13.71
C VAL A 71 -28.82 1.07 13.38
N ALA A 72 -27.49 1.11 13.25
CA ALA A 72 -26.75 2.31 12.87
C ALA A 72 -27.09 2.78 11.45
N ALA A 73 -27.21 1.86 10.50
CA ALA A 73 -27.58 2.17 9.12
C ALA A 73 -29.02 2.69 8.99
N ILE A 74 -29.96 2.13 9.75
CA ILE A 74 -31.35 2.60 9.80
C ILE A 74 -31.44 3.96 10.50
N GLY A 75 -30.77 4.11 11.64
CA GLY A 75 -30.76 5.35 12.42
C GLY A 75 -30.05 6.53 11.74
N GLY A 76 -29.12 6.26 10.80
CA GLY A 76 -28.41 7.28 10.03
C GLY A 76 -29.13 7.76 8.76
N SER A 77 -30.30 7.21 8.42
CA SER A 77 -31.02 7.58 7.20
C SER A 77 -31.87 8.84 7.39
N TRP A 78 -31.81 9.75 6.42
CA TRP A 78 -32.66 10.95 6.37
C TRP A 78 -34.16 10.63 6.42
N ALA A 79 -34.59 9.53 5.81
CA ALA A 79 -35.99 9.10 5.83
C ALA A 79 -36.45 8.69 7.24
N PHE A 80 -35.55 8.07 8.03
CA PHE A 80 -35.84 7.69 9.41
C PHE A 80 -36.02 8.92 10.31
N ILE A 81 -35.13 9.91 10.17
CA ILE A 81 -35.21 11.18 10.93
C ILE A 81 -36.55 11.88 10.66
N ILE A 82 -36.93 12.01 9.39
CA ILE A 82 -38.20 12.66 9.00
C ILE A 82 -39.40 11.88 9.55
N GLY A 83 -39.43 10.56 9.38
CA GLY A 83 -40.51 9.71 9.91
C GLY A 83 -40.63 9.78 11.43
N PHE A 84 -39.50 9.78 12.14
CA PHE A 84 -39.44 9.92 13.59
C PHE A 84 -40.01 11.27 14.06
N CYS A 85 -39.65 12.37 13.40
CA CYS A 85 -40.22 13.69 13.67
C CYS A 85 -41.74 13.74 13.42
N VAL A 86 -42.24 13.12 12.36
CA VAL A 86 -43.68 13.05 12.08
C VAL A 86 -44.43 12.29 13.17
N VAL A 87 -43.89 11.14 13.62
CA VAL A 87 -44.49 10.37 14.72
C VAL A 87 -44.50 11.18 16.02
N LEU A 88 -43.42 11.90 16.34
CA LEU A 88 -43.36 12.77 17.53
C LEU A 88 -44.40 13.89 17.47
N LEU A 89 -44.50 14.58 16.33
CA LEU A 89 -45.51 15.64 16.13
C LEU A 89 -46.92 15.06 16.20
N GLY A 90 -47.16 13.89 15.61
CA GLY A 90 -48.43 13.17 15.70
C GLY A 90 -48.79 12.81 17.14
N TRP A 91 -47.83 12.35 17.94
CA TRP A 91 -48.02 12.03 19.36
C TRP A 91 -48.40 13.26 20.18
N ILE A 92 -47.71 14.38 19.95
CA ILE A 92 -47.98 15.67 20.59
C ILE A 92 -49.39 16.17 20.23
N VAL A 93 -49.74 16.16 18.94
CA VAL A 93 -51.07 16.58 18.46
C VAL A 93 -52.18 15.71 19.05
N LEU A 94 -52.00 14.38 19.07
CA LEU A 94 -52.98 13.45 19.59
C LEU A 94 -53.21 13.63 21.10
N ASN A 95 -52.14 13.76 21.89
CA ASN A 95 -52.26 13.95 23.34
C ASN A 95 -52.74 15.36 23.72
N SER A 96 -52.43 16.39 22.92
CA SER A 96 -52.76 17.77 23.25
C SER A 96 -54.12 18.24 22.73
N LEU A 97 -54.60 17.72 21.59
CA LEU A 97 -55.82 18.24 20.94
C LEU A 97 -56.96 17.22 20.85
N VAL A 98 -56.66 15.92 20.83
CA VAL A 98 -57.65 14.88 20.50
C VAL A 98 -58.18 14.14 21.72
N LEU A 99 -57.40 14.05 22.80
CA LEU A 99 -57.75 13.22 23.96
C LEU A 99 -58.29 14.07 25.12
N ALA A 100 -59.56 13.87 25.49
CA ALA A 100 -60.22 14.57 26.61
C ALA A 100 -59.59 14.26 27.98
N HIS A 101 -58.90 13.12 28.10
CA HIS A 101 -58.06 12.77 29.24
C HIS A 101 -56.66 12.47 28.69
N ALA A 102 -55.77 13.46 28.72
CA ALA A 102 -54.44 13.33 28.14
C ALA A 102 -53.66 12.20 28.86
N PHE A 103 -53.22 11.20 28.09
CA PHE A 103 -52.44 10.07 28.60
C PHE A 103 -51.02 10.52 29.00
N ASP A 104 -50.46 11.49 28.26
CA ASP A 104 -49.20 12.18 28.59
C ASP A 104 -49.43 13.70 28.52
N PRO A 105 -49.93 14.35 29.59
CA PRO A 105 -50.14 15.79 29.62
C PRO A 105 -48.82 16.58 29.49
N TYR A 106 -48.89 17.80 28.98
CA TYR A 106 -47.74 18.72 29.00
C TYR A 106 -47.19 18.83 30.43
N PRO A 107 -45.91 18.50 30.70
CA PRO A 107 -44.73 18.58 29.83
C PRO A 107 -44.22 17.26 29.16
N TYR A 108 -45.08 16.27 28.91
CA TYR A 108 -44.78 15.01 28.22
C TYR A 108 -43.70 14.13 28.88
N ILE A 109 -43.94 13.68 30.11
CA ILE A 109 -42.94 12.95 30.90
C ILE A 109 -42.57 11.59 30.28
N LEU A 110 -43.55 10.90 29.69
CA LEU A 110 -43.35 9.56 29.11
C LEU A 110 -42.57 9.65 27.80
N LEU A 111 -42.91 10.61 26.95
CA LEU A 111 -42.15 10.89 25.74
C LEU A 111 -40.71 11.27 26.06
N ASN A 112 -40.51 12.14 27.05
CA ASN A 112 -39.17 12.56 27.46
C ASN A 112 -38.33 11.39 28.02
N LEU A 113 -38.94 10.51 28.83
CA LEU A 113 -38.27 9.30 29.33
C LEU A 113 -37.89 8.36 28.18
N CYS A 114 -38.79 8.15 27.22
CA CYS A 114 -38.54 7.32 26.05
C CYS A 114 -37.40 7.86 25.18
N LEU A 115 -37.41 9.17 24.88
CA LEU A 115 -36.35 9.83 24.12
C LEU A 115 -34.99 9.76 24.83
N SER A 116 -34.97 9.95 26.15
CA SER A 116 -33.74 9.87 26.95
C SER A 116 -33.15 8.46 26.92
N CYS A 117 -33.99 7.43 27.04
CA CYS A 117 -33.57 6.04 26.94
C CYS A 117 -33.07 5.69 25.53
N LEU A 118 -33.77 6.15 24.50
CA LEU A 118 -33.38 5.96 23.10
C LEU A 118 -32.01 6.59 22.82
N ALA A 119 -31.78 7.83 23.24
CA ALA A 119 -30.51 8.53 23.09
C ALA A 119 -29.36 7.84 23.86
N ALA A 120 -29.64 7.34 25.07
CA ALA A 120 -28.65 6.65 25.89
C ALA A 120 -28.14 5.35 25.22
N ILE A 121 -29.02 4.60 24.56
CA ILE A 121 -28.65 3.38 23.82
C ILE A 121 -28.01 3.71 22.47
N GLN A 122 -28.38 4.83 21.86
CA GLN A 122 -27.89 5.25 20.55
C GLN A 122 -26.37 5.52 20.57
N ALA A 123 -25.85 6.21 21.59
CA ALA A 123 -24.42 6.58 21.64
C ALA A 123 -23.46 5.35 21.63
N PRO A 124 -23.66 4.31 22.46
CA PRO A 124 -22.87 3.08 22.39
C PRO A 124 -23.02 2.33 21.06
N VAL A 125 -24.21 2.26 20.48
CA VAL A 125 -24.43 1.58 19.18
C VAL A 125 -23.68 2.30 18.06
N ILE A 126 -23.73 3.63 18.04
CA ILE A 126 -22.95 4.44 17.10
C ILE A 126 -21.46 4.20 17.34
N MET A 127 -21.00 4.23 18.59
CA MET A 127 -19.59 4.02 18.93
C MET A 127 -19.10 2.62 18.54
N MET A 128 -19.90 1.58 18.72
CA MET A 128 -19.61 0.22 18.27
C MET A 128 -19.50 0.16 16.74
N SER A 129 -20.40 0.81 16.01
CA SER A 129 -20.34 0.89 14.54
C SER A 129 -19.10 1.63 14.06
N GLN A 130 -18.76 2.75 14.71
CA GLN A 130 -17.57 3.54 14.40
C GLN A 130 -16.27 2.77 14.70
N ASN A 131 -16.18 2.11 15.87
CA ASN A 131 -15.00 1.34 16.23
C ASN A 131 -14.75 0.19 15.24
N ARG A 132 -15.82 -0.43 14.74
CA ARG A 132 -15.71 -1.45 13.69
C ARG A 132 -15.28 -0.86 12.35
N GLN A 133 -15.87 0.26 11.93
CA GLN A 133 -15.48 0.96 10.69
C GLN A 133 -13.99 1.34 10.75
N ALA A 134 -13.53 1.89 11.87
CA ALA A 134 -12.12 2.21 12.09
C ALA A 134 -11.20 0.97 12.03
N ALA A 135 -11.66 -0.20 12.51
CA ALA A 135 -10.89 -1.43 12.40
C ALA A 135 -10.75 -1.90 10.95
N VAL A 136 -11.84 -1.82 10.16
CA VAL A 136 -11.83 -2.12 8.72
C VAL A 136 -10.92 -1.14 7.97
N ASP A 137 -11.03 0.15 8.26
CA ASP A 137 -10.19 1.19 7.64
C ASP A 137 -8.71 0.97 7.93
N ARG A 138 -8.36 0.54 9.15
CA ARG A 138 -6.97 0.17 9.51
C ARG A 138 -6.46 -1.01 8.69
N LEU A 139 -7.28 -2.04 8.47
CA LEU A 139 -6.91 -3.19 7.64
C LEU A 139 -6.72 -2.79 6.18
N HIS A 140 -7.59 -1.93 5.65
CA HIS A 140 -7.42 -1.37 4.30
C HIS A 140 -6.12 -0.58 4.18
N ALA A 141 -5.84 0.31 5.13
CA ALA A 141 -4.61 1.10 5.13
C ALA A 141 -3.34 0.23 5.17
N GLN A 142 -3.34 -0.85 5.97
CA GLN A 142 -2.20 -1.79 6.02
C GLN A 142 -1.97 -2.47 4.67
N ASN A 143 -3.03 -2.88 3.99
CA ASN A 143 -2.90 -3.53 2.69
C ASN A 143 -2.56 -2.59 1.56
N ASP A 144 -3.10 -1.37 1.57
CA ASP A 144 -2.72 -0.35 0.62
C ASP A 144 -1.23 -0.03 0.77
N TYR A 145 -0.71 -0.03 2.00
CA TYR A 145 0.72 0.06 2.26
C TYR A 145 1.50 -1.15 1.70
N GLU A 146 1.07 -2.40 1.95
CA GLU A 146 1.71 -3.59 1.36
C GLU A 146 1.73 -3.55 -0.18
N VAL A 147 0.62 -3.14 -0.80
CA VAL A 147 0.50 -2.99 -2.25
C VAL A 147 1.44 -1.89 -2.77
N ASN A 148 1.56 -0.77 -2.05
CA ASN A 148 2.45 0.32 -2.42
C ASN A 148 3.92 -0.13 -2.40
N ILE A 149 4.36 -0.82 -1.35
CA ILE A 149 5.73 -1.39 -1.27
C ILE A 149 5.97 -2.35 -2.44
N LYS A 150 5.00 -3.21 -2.76
CA LYS A 150 5.11 -4.12 -3.90
C LYS A 150 5.21 -3.36 -5.23
N ALA A 151 4.43 -2.32 -5.43
CA ALA A 151 4.47 -1.49 -6.64
C ALA A 151 5.83 -0.80 -6.80
N GLU A 152 6.41 -0.31 -5.70
CA GLU A 152 7.76 0.27 -5.70
C GLU A 152 8.81 -0.75 -6.14
N LEU A 153 8.76 -1.99 -5.62
CA LEU A 153 9.64 -3.08 -6.03
C LEU A 153 9.49 -3.43 -7.51
N GLU A 154 8.25 -3.46 -8.02
CA GLU A 154 7.97 -3.69 -9.44
C GLU A 154 8.58 -2.59 -10.33
N ILE A 155 8.47 -1.33 -9.92
CA ILE A 155 9.07 -0.19 -10.62
C ILE A 155 10.59 -0.30 -10.62
N LEU A 156 11.22 -0.59 -9.48
CA LEU A 156 12.66 -0.80 -9.39
C LEU A 156 13.14 -1.93 -10.29
N GLN A 157 12.38 -3.04 -10.36
CA GLN A 157 12.71 -4.15 -11.24
C GLN A 157 12.62 -3.77 -12.73
N VAL A 158 11.60 -2.99 -13.11
CA VAL A 158 11.46 -2.49 -14.48
C VAL A 158 12.61 -1.53 -14.81
N HIS A 159 12.97 -0.65 -13.89
CA HIS A 159 14.07 0.30 -14.06
C HIS A 159 15.40 -0.41 -14.27
N GLU A 160 15.69 -1.46 -13.49
CA GLU A 160 16.90 -2.27 -13.65
C GLU A 160 16.94 -2.97 -15.02
N LYS A 161 15.84 -3.57 -15.45
CA LYS A 161 15.76 -4.18 -16.79
C LYS A 161 15.98 -3.15 -17.92
N LEU A 162 15.43 -1.95 -17.76
CA LEU A 162 15.61 -0.87 -18.73
C LEU A 162 17.08 -0.44 -18.81
N ASN A 163 17.75 -0.30 -17.65
CA ASN A 163 19.18 0.02 -17.61
C ASN A 163 20.03 -1.07 -18.28
N GLN A 164 19.71 -2.34 -18.04
CA GLN A 164 20.40 -3.47 -18.68
C GLN A 164 20.25 -3.47 -20.21
N LEU A 165 19.04 -3.23 -20.72
CA LEU A 165 18.82 -3.09 -22.17
C LEU A 165 19.58 -1.89 -22.73
N ARG A 166 19.50 -0.74 -22.06
CA ARG A 166 20.21 0.48 -22.46
C ARG A 166 21.72 0.23 -22.57
N GLU A 167 22.33 -0.41 -21.58
CA GLU A 167 23.78 -0.74 -21.59
C GLU A 167 24.18 -1.61 -22.79
N GLN A 168 23.35 -2.62 -23.12
CA GLN A 168 23.57 -3.50 -24.28
C GLN A 168 23.46 -2.74 -25.61
N ASP A 169 22.46 -1.87 -25.73
CA ASP A 169 22.24 -1.05 -26.92
C ASP A 169 23.40 -0.05 -27.11
N TRP A 170 23.88 0.58 -26.04
CA TRP A 170 25.05 1.48 -26.10
C TRP A 170 26.30 0.77 -26.59
N ALA A 171 26.60 -0.42 -26.05
CA ALA A 171 27.76 -1.19 -26.49
C ALA A 171 27.67 -1.53 -27.99
N THR A 172 26.48 -1.92 -28.45
CA THR A 172 26.22 -2.25 -29.86
C THR A 172 26.38 -1.04 -30.77
N LEU A 173 25.86 0.13 -30.37
CA LEU A 173 25.98 1.38 -31.12
C LEU A 173 27.43 1.83 -31.27
N VAL A 174 28.23 1.74 -30.20
CA VAL A 174 29.66 2.07 -30.23
C VAL A 174 30.44 1.12 -31.15
N GLU A 175 30.14 -0.18 -31.12
CA GLU A 175 30.76 -1.15 -32.03
C GLU A 175 30.45 -0.83 -33.50
N LEU A 176 29.18 -0.52 -33.81
CA LEU A 176 28.74 -0.14 -35.14
C LEU A 176 29.43 1.15 -35.62
N GLN A 177 29.55 2.16 -34.75
CA GLN A 177 30.23 3.42 -35.07
C GLN A 177 31.72 3.18 -35.36
N ASN A 178 32.41 2.39 -34.53
CA ASN A 178 33.83 2.07 -34.75
C ASN A 178 34.05 1.32 -36.07
N ARG A 179 33.16 0.39 -36.42
CA ARG A 179 33.21 -0.28 -37.73
C ARG A 179 33.05 0.71 -38.89
N GLN A 180 32.13 1.67 -38.78
CA GLN A 180 31.93 2.70 -39.80
C GLN A 180 33.18 3.57 -39.96
N ILE A 181 33.82 3.98 -38.86
CA ILE A 181 35.07 4.77 -38.89
C ILE A 181 36.18 3.99 -39.59
N LEU A 182 36.35 2.70 -39.28
CA LEU A 182 37.36 1.85 -39.92
C LEU A 182 37.12 1.70 -41.43
N MET A 183 35.86 1.51 -41.84
CA MET A 183 35.49 1.45 -43.26
C MET A 183 35.79 2.78 -43.97
N LEU A 184 35.48 3.91 -43.34
CA LEU A 184 35.80 5.24 -43.88
C LEU A 184 37.32 5.45 -44.02
N GLN A 185 38.10 5.08 -43.00
CA GLN A 185 39.57 5.16 -43.04
C GLN A 185 40.14 4.33 -44.20
N GLN A 186 39.66 3.11 -44.40
CA GLN A 186 40.07 2.26 -45.53
C GLN A 186 39.71 2.88 -46.89
N LEU A 187 38.56 3.55 -47.01
CA LEU A 187 38.17 4.23 -48.25
C LEU A 187 39.03 5.47 -48.53
N LEU A 188 39.32 6.28 -47.50
CA LEU A 188 40.23 7.43 -47.58
C LEU A 188 41.64 7.01 -48.00
N GLU A 189 42.15 5.94 -47.40
CA GLU A 189 43.48 5.37 -47.69
C GLU A 189 43.56 4.84 -49.14
N ARG A 190 42.51 4.14 -49.60
CA ARG A 190 42.39 3.70 -51.01
C ARG A 190 42.27 4.86 -52.00
N ALA A 191 41.63 5.96 -51.61
CA ALA A 191 41.48 7.15 -52.44
C ALA A 191 42.76 8.01 -52.51
N GLY A 192 43.83 7.62 -51.80
CA GLY A 192 45.10 8.36 -51.78
C GLY A 192 45.04 9.67 -51.00
N VAL A 193 44.02 9.85 -50.17
CA VAL A 193 43.84 11.04 -49.32
C VAL A 193 44.49 10.76 -47.97
N SER A 194 45.63 11.39 -47.69
CA SER A 194 46.30 11.30 -46.39
C SER A 194 45.35 11.75 -45.26
N PRO A 195 45.29 11.02 -44.14
CA PRO A 195 44.34 11.31 -43.08
C PRO A 195 44.59 12.71 -42.48
N PRO A 196 43.53 13.46 -42.11
CA PRO A 196 43.70 14.71 -41.39
C PRO A 196 44.45 14.46 -40.06
N PRO A 197 45.36 15.36 -39.65
CA PRO A 197 46.17 15.19 -38.44
C PRO A 197 45.26 14.99 -37.22
N GLN A 198 45.52 13.94 -36.44
CA GLN A 198 44.77 13.65 -35.22
C GLN A 198 44.89 14.84 -34.24
N PRO A 199 43.78 15.27 -33.60
CA PRO A 199 43.86 16.29 -32.57
C PRO A 199 44.69 15.74 -31.40
N GLN A 200 45.80 16.40 -31.11
CA GLN A 200 46.61 16.13 -29.93
C GLN A 200 45.75 16.39 -28.69
N ALA A 201 45.55 15.35 -27.87
CA ALA A 201 44.88 15.47 -26.60
C ALA A 201 45.68 16.41 -25.67
N THR A 202 45.10 17.55 -25.35
CA THR A 202 45.49 18.46 -24.24
C THR A 202 44.61 18.20 -23.04
#